data_AF-A0AAE4MAZ6-F1
#
_entry.id   AF-A0AAE4MAZ6-F1
#
_cell.length_a   1.000
_cell.length_b   1.000
_cell.length_c   1.000
_cell.angle_alpha   90.00
_cell.angle_beta   90.00
_cell.angle_gamma   90.00
#
_symmetry.space_group_name_H-M   'P 1'
#
loop_
_entity.id
_entity.type
_entity.pdbx_description
1 polymer ?
#
loop_
_entity_poly.entity_id
_entity_poly.type
_entity_poly.pdbx_seq_one_letter_code
_entity_poly.pdbx_strand_id
1 'polypeptide(L)'
;MDSKLSVEPPKAQSDREANSYISLLLKKRKLHRYQAKNFIDLDIEKKNSLVRKAFKGLEKNDAKFLKDELIKEYNENDLLEKIRCNFDQKDSRKINWLWGFIIYNCRYIEKEFLDDAKSETSVFETLAVDKETKYNQAINYIDKLNITPHNSVNFYNDLIKEWNFISKDNSLNKFLERDQDRLNEKSTELVRFISKNHRLYPEIRVFKNIENTHPYDTCLAVYDLINDEIIKENLLLKFSKAWSQYKYRTKNSGKKQYTFILPPDAKKKLDRIVDLSDKNIGDTLTDIIEKAYRELS
;
A
#
# COMPACT_ATOMS: atom_id res chain seq x y z
N MET A 1 -31.16 47.02 4.17
CA MET A 1 -30.50 47.26 2.89
C MET A 1 -29.31 46.31 2.80
N ASP A 2 -29.41 45.24 2.01
CA ASP A 2 -28.23 44.41 1.73
C ASP A 2 -27.23 45.26 0.95
N SER A 3 -26.07 45.52 1.56
CA SER A 3 -24.95 46.18 0.86
C SER A 3 -24.62 45.35 -0.38
N LYS A 4 -24.85 45.90 -1.58
CA LYS A 4 -24.45 45.24 -2.83
C LYS A 4 -22.97 44.91 -2.75
N LEU A 5 -22.64 43.64 -3.02
CA LEU A 5 -21.25 43.19 -3.13
C LEU A 5 -20.61 43.85 -4.36
N SER A 6 -19.39 44.36 -4.20
CA SER A 6 -18.63 45.00 -5.29
C SER A 6 -18.07 43.98 -6.29
N VAL A 7 -17.80 42.76 -5.81
CA VAL A 7 -17.40 41.57 -6.58
C VAL A 7 -18.08 40.35 -5.97
N GLU A 8 -18.58 39.43 -6.80
CA GLU A 8 -19.16 38.18 -6.31
C GLU A 8 -18.07 37.24 -5.76
N PRO A 9 -18.15 36.83 -4.48
CA PRO A 9 -17.19 35.94 -3.83
C PRO A 9 -17.14 34.56 -4.51
N PRO A 10 -16.03 33.82 -4.40
CA PRO A 10 -16.00 32.44 -4.89
C PRO A 10 -17.02 31.59 -4.12
N LYS A 11 -17.80 30.77 -4.83
CA LYS A 11 -18.71 29.78 -4.24
C LYS A 11 -18.02 28.42 -4.26
N ALA A 12 -17.66 27.94 -3.07
CA ALA A 12 -17.07 26.62 -2.90
C ALA A 12 -18.04 25.51 -3.31
N GLN A 13 -17.51 24.49 -3.98
CA GLN A 13 -18.22 23.31 -4.48
C GLN A 13 -18.05 22.09 -3.57
N SER A 14 -17.07 22.11 -2.66
CA SER A 14 -16.83 21.05 -1.67
C SER A 14 -16.59 21.63 -0.27
N ASP A 15 -16.74 20.78 0.75
CA ASP A 15 -16.40 21.16 2.13
C ASP A 15 -14.92 21.53 2.27
N ARG A 16 -14.04 20.83 1.55
CA ARG A 16 -12.60 21.07 1.56
C ARG A 16 -12.24 22.44 0.97
N GLU A 17 -12.85 22.81 -0.14
CA GLU A 17 -12.70 24.13 -0.75
C GLU A 17 -13.24 25.23 0.17
N ALA A 18 -14.42 25.03 0.74
CA ALA A 18 -15.02 25.99 1.65
C ALA A 18 -14.19 26.18 2.93
N ASN A 19 -13.65 25.09 3.48
CA ASN A 19 -12.76 25.10 4.63
C ASN A 19 -11.44 25.81 4.32
N SER A 20 -10.92 25.64 3.10
CA SER A 20 -9.75 26.37 2.62
C SER A 20 -9.97 27.87 2.62
N TYR A 21 -11.07 28.31 2.00
CA TYR A 21 -11.41 29.73 1.94
C TYR A 21 -11.56 30.34 3.33
N ILE A 22 -12.33 29.71 4.21
CA ILE A 22 -12.56 30.22 5.57
C ILE A 22 -11.24 30.28 6.37
N SER A 23 -10.38 29.27 6.25
CA SER A 23 -9.09 29.24 6.94
C SER A 23 -8.17 30.39 6.51
N LEU A 24 -8.09 30.67 5.20
CA LEU A 24 -7.30 31.78 4.68
C LEU A 24 -7.88 33.14 5.10
N LEU A 25 -9.21 33.29 5.09
CA LEU A 25 -9.89 34.50 5.56
C LEU A 25 -9.62 34.78 7.05
N LEU A 26 -9.61 33.73 7.88
CA LEU A 26 -9.26 33.84 9.31
C LEU A 26 -7.79 34.23 9.48
N LYS A 27 -6.86 33.60 8.73
CA LYS A 27 -5.43 33.91 8.76
C LYS A 27 -5.17 35.38 8.38
N LYS A 28 -5.89 35.90 7.41
CA LYS A 28 -5.80 37.30 6.93
C LYS A 28 -6.62 38.30 7.74
N ARG A 29 -7.32 37.85 8.79
CA ARG A 29 -8.20 38.68 9.63
C ARG A 29 -9.32 39.37 8.83
N LYS A 30 -9.72 38.79 7.70
CA LYS A 30 -10.88 39.23 6.89
C LYS A 30 -12.19 38.62 7.37
N LEU A 31 -12.11 37.59 8.19
CA LEU A 31 -13.21 37.01 8.95
C LEU A 31 -12.75 36.90 10.41
N HIS A 32 -13.61 37.25 11.37
CA HIS A 32 -13.26 37.13 12.79
C HIS A 32 -13.52 35.72 13.33
N ARG A 33 -12.67 35.23 14.25
CA ARG A 33 -12.80 33.90 14.85
C ARG A 33 -14.16 33.63 15.48
N TYR A 34 -14.78 34.64 16.11
CA TYR A 34 -16.11 34.47 16.71
C TYR A 34 -17.22 34.27 15.66
N GLN A 35 -17.02 34.74 14.42
CA GLN A 35 -17.97 34.60 13.32
C GLN A 35 -17.87 33.22 12.65
N ALA A 36 -16.72 32.56 12.77
CA ALA A 36 -16.42 31.26 12.16
C ALA A 36 -16.20 30.17 13.22
N LYS A 37 -16.79 30.30 14.41
CA LYS A 37 -16.65 29.28 15.45
C LYS A 37 -17.22 27.96 14.94
N ASN A 38 -16.44 26.88 15.07
CA ASN A 38 -16.79 25.53 14.63
C ASN A 38 -17.24 25.48 13.14
N PHE A 39 -16.63 26.31 12.28
CA PHE A 39 -17.04 26.36 10.87
C PHE A 39 -16.87 25.03 10.13
N ILE A 40 -16.02 24.14 10.63
CA ILE A 40 -15.74 22.82 10.06
C ILE A 40 -17.02 21.98 9.98
N ASP A 41 -17.87 22.03 11.01
CA ASP A 41 -19.09 21.23 11.12
C ASP A 41 -20.32 21.89 10.46
N LEU A 42 -20.14 23.06 9.85
CA LEU A 42 -21.21 23.71 9.11
C LEU A 42 -21.44 23.05 7.76
N ASP A 43 -22.69 23.06 7.28
CA ASP A 43 -22.99 22.71 5.90
C ASP A 43 -22.37 23.72 4.90
N ILE A 44 -22.21 23.27 3.65
CA ILE A 44 -21.54 24.03 2.59
C ILE A 44 -22.20 25.38 2.29
N GLU A 45 -23.53 25.50 2.44
CA GLU A 45 -24.26 26.76 2.20
C GLU A 45 -23.95 27.76 3.32
N LYS A 46 -23.92 27.32 4.58
CA LYS A 46 -23.47 28.15 5.71
C LYS A 46 -22.00 28.55 5.59
N LYS A 47 -21.12 27.65 5.13
CA LYS A 47 -19.71 27.98 4.86
C LYS A 47 -19.58 29.05 3.77
N ASN A 48 -20.31 28.89 2.66
CA ASN A 48 -20.36 29.89 1.59
C ASN A 48 -20.92 31.24 2.07
N SER A 49 -21.87 31.24 3.01
CA SER A 49 -22.36 32.47 3.65
C SER A 49 -21.27 33.19 4.46
N LEU A 50 -20.40 32.46 5.16
CA LEU A 50 -19.24 33.03 5.86
C LEU A 50 -18.25 33.67 4.89
N VAL A 51 -17.97 33.02 3.76
CA VAL A 51 -17.13 33.59 2.70
C VAL A 51 -17.75 34.88 2.17
N ARG A 52 -19.07 34.90 1.89
CA ARG A 52 -19.78 36.10 1.44
C ARG A 52 -19.71 37.25 2.45
N LYS A 53 -19.76 36.95 3.76
CA LYS A 53 -19.62 37.97 4.81
C LYS A 53 -18.28 38.67 4.77
N ALA A 54 -17.18 37.96 4.49
CA ALA A 54 -15.84 38.54 4.42
C ALA A 54 -15.66 39.54 3.25
N PHE A 55 -16.56 39.50 2.26
CA PHE A 55 -16.54 40.41 1.11
C PHE A 55 -17.45 41.63 1.28
N LYS A 56 -18.28 41.67 2.34
CA LYS A 56 -19.14 42.83 2.60
C LYS A 56 -18.28 44.05 2.95
N GLY A 57 -18.52 45.15 2.24
CA GLY A 57 -17.82 46.42 2.47
C GLY A 57 -16.41 46.52 1.87
N LEU A 58 -15.95 45.52 1.11
CA LEU A 58 -14.70 45.62 0.36
C LEU A 58 -14.87 46.47 -0.90
N GLU A 59 -13.88 47.31 -1.19
CA GLU A 59 -13.78 47.97 -2.48
C GLU A 59 -13.56 46.96 -3.62
N LYS A 60 -13.92 47.34 -4.85
CA LYS A 60 -13.91 46.44 -6.01
C LYS A 60 -12.54 45.78 -6.24
N ASN A 61 -11.46 46.54 -6.11
CA ASN A 61 -10.10 46.03 -6.35
C ASN A 61 -9.66 45.08 -5.24
N ASP A 62 -9.92 45.42 -3.97
CA ASP A 62 -9.61 44.58 -2.82
C ASP A 62 -10.41 43.27 -2.84
N ALA A 63 -11.70 43.36 -3.21
CA ALA A 63 -12.57 42.20 -3.33
C ALA A 63 -12.10 41.28 -4.47
N LYS A 64 -11.68 41.83 -5.61
CA LYS A 64 -11.11 41.05 -6.71
C LYS A 64 -9.81 40.37 -6.29
N PHE A 65 -8.89 41.12 -5.68
CA PHE A 65 -7.61 40.57 -5.20
C PHE A 65 -7.84 39.43 -4.20
N LEU A 66 -8.74 39.61 -3.23
CA LEU A 66 -9.07 38.58 -2.25
C LEU A 66 -9.67 37.33 -2.91
N LYS A 67 -10.60 37.51 -3.88
CA LYS A 67 -11.17 36.39 -4.64
C LYS A 67 -10.10 35.59 -5.37
N ASP A 68 -9.25 36.27 -6.13
CA ASP A 68 -8.19 35.64 -6.92
C ASP A 68 -7.21 34.91 -6.01
N GLU A 69 -6.90 35.48 -4.84
CA GLU A 69 -6.03 34.87 -3.84
C GLU A 69 -6.65 33.63 -3.18
N LEU A 70 -7.95 33.65 -2.83
CA LEU A 70 -8.64 32.48 -2.29
C LEU A 70 -8.61 31.31 -3.28
N ILE A 71 -8.96 31.58 -4.54
CA ILE A 71 -8.96 30.57 -5.61
C ILE A 71 -7.54 30.04 -5.84
N LYS A 72 -6.55 30.93 -5.89
CA LYS A 72 -5.15 30.56 -6.06
C LYS A 72 -4.66 29.65 -4.93
N GLU A 73 -4.89 30.04 -3.67
CA GLU A 73 -4.48 29.25 -2.50
C GLU A 73 -5.12 27.86 -2.50
N TYR A 74 -6.41 27.76 -2.86
CA TYR A 74 -7.07 26.46 -2.96
C TYR A 74 -6.45 25.61 -4.06
N ASN A 75 -6.29 26.14 -5.28
CA ASN A 75 -5.74 25.40 -6.41
C ASN A 75 -4.29 24.95 -6.17
N GLU A 76 -3.46 25.81 -5.57
CA GLU A 76 -2.07 25.47 -5.22
C GLU A 76 -1.97 24.42 -4.11
N ASN A 77 -3.02 24.26 -3.30
CA ASN A 77 -3.09 23.32 -2.18
C ASN A 77 -4.16 22.23 -2.34
N ASP A 78 -4.62 22.01 -3.57
CA ASP A 78 -5.57 20.94 -3.85
C ASP A 78 -4.87 19.58 -3.79
N LEU A 79 -4.85 18.97 -2.60
CA LEU A 79 -4.36 17.63 -2.32
C LEU A 79 -4.89 16.58 -3.28
N LEU A 80 -6.20 16.59 -3.57
CA LEU A 80 -6.79 15.58 -4.44
C LEU A 80 -6.26 15.73 -5.86
N GLU A 81 -6.14 16.96 -6.34
CA GLU A 81 -5.54 17.20 -7.65
C GLU A 81 -4.05 16.82 -7.67
N LYS A 82 -3.30 17.19 -6.64
CA LYS A 82 -1.89 16.78 -6.48
C LYS A 82 -1.72 15.26 -6.47
N ILE A 83 -2.59 14.54 -5.77
CA ILE A 83 -2.59 13.08 -5.75
C ILE A 83 -2.99 12.54 -7.11
N ARG A 84 -4.05 13.05 -7.76
CA ARG A 84 -4.47 12.62 -9.09
C ARG A 84 -3.40 12.80 -10.15
N CYS A 85 -2.64 13.89 -10.11
CA CYS A 85 -1.53 14.12 -11.02
C CYS A 85 -0.34 13.17 -10.78
N ASN A 86 -0.04 12.83 -9.52
CA ASN A 86 1.16 12.06 -9.18
C ASN A 86 0.91 10.55 -9.09
N PHE A 87 -0.26 10.15 -8.63
CA PHE A 87 -0.72 8.77 -8.52
C PHE A 87 -1.67 8.48 -9.68
N ASP A 88 -1.20 8.71 -10.90
CA ASP A 88 -2.02 8.39 -12.07
C ASP A 88 -2.36 6.90 -12.09
N GLN A 89 -3.48 6.55 -12.72
CA GLN A 89 -3.95 5.16 -12.76
C GLN A 89 -3.07 4.26 -13.65
N LYS A 90 -2.01 4.77 -14.28
CA LYS A 90 -1.18 3.97 -15.20
C LYS A 90 -0.19 3.10 -14.44
N ASP A 91 0.37 3.59 -13.34
CA ASP A 91 1.33 2.85 -12.51
C ASP A 91 0.63 1.94 -11.49
N SER A 92 0.46 0.67 -11.84
CA SER A 92 -0.15 -0.33 -10.96
C SER A 92 0.60 -0.53 -9.63
N ARG A 93 1.94 -0.44 -9.62
CA ARG A 93 2.74 -0.59 -8.39
C ARG A 93 2.43 0.55 -7.44
N LYS A 94 2.41 1.77 -7.97
CA LYS A 94 2.13 3.00 -7.22
C LYS A 94 0.72 3.03 -6.64
N ILE A 95 -0.29 2.56 -7.39
CA ILE A 95 -1.67 2.47 -6.88
C ILE A 95 -1.81 1.40 -5.80
N ASN A 96 -1.23 0.21 -6.00
CA ASN A 96 -1.28 -0.85 -4.99
C ASN A 96 -0.57 -0.42 -3.70
N TRP A 97 0.56 0.28 -3.81
CA TRP A 97 1.24 0.86 -2.66
C TRP A 97 0.38 1.91 -1.96
N LEU A 98 -0.16 2.90 -2.68
CA LEU A 98 -0.97 3.98 -2.09
C LEU A 98 -2.16 3.40 -1.31
N TRP A 99 -2.91 2.50 -1.93
CA TRP A 99 -4.06 1.86 -1.31
C TRP A 99 -3.64 1.02 -0.09
N GLY A 100 -2.57 0.23 -0.22
CA GLY A 100 -2.04 -0.57 0.87
C GLY A 100 -1.56 0.27 2.05
N PHE A 101 -0.87 1.38 1.76
CA PHE A 101 -0.33 2.31 2.74
C PHE A 101 -1.45 2.97 3.53
N ILE A 102 -2.49 3.45 2.84
CA ILE A 102 -3.64 4.08 3.48
C ILE A 102 -4.35 3.09 4.40
N ILE A 103 -4.62 1.87 3.95
CA ILE A 103 -5.32 0.88 4.79
C ILE A 103 -4.47 0.45 5.96
N TYR A 104 -3.18 0.18 5.73
CA TYR A 104 -2.28 -0.26 6.78
C TYR A 104 -2.14 0.80 7.90
N ASN A 105 -2.12 2.08 7.51
CA ASN A 105 -1.94 3.21 8.43
C ASN A 105 -3.24 3.94 8.79
N CYS A 106 -4.42 3.45 8.40
CA CYS A 106 -5.67 4.20 8.49
C CYS A 106 -5.94 4.72 9.90
N ARG A 107 -5.73 3.88 10.93
CA ARG A 107 -5.92 4.28 12.34
C ARG A 107 -4.99 5.42 12.78
N TYR A 108 -3.76 5.45 12.27
CA TYR A 108 -2.81 6.51 12.57
C TYR A 108 -3.22 7.81 11.85
N ILE A 109 -3.57 7.70 10.57
CA ILE A 109 -4.03 8.83 9.75
C ILE A 109 -5.31 9.44 10.33
N GLU A 110 -6.29 8.61 10.73
CA GLU A 110 -7.52 9.06 11.37
C GLU A 110 -7.23 9.78 12.68
N LYS A 111 -6.35 9.24 13.53
CA LYS A 111 -5.97 9.90 14.78
C LYS A 111 -5.30 11.28 14.56
N GLU A 112 -4.63 11.45 13.43
CA GLU A 112 -3.95 12.70 13.08
C GLU A 112 -4.92 13.77 12.55
N PHE A 113 -5.94 13.36 11.79
CA PHE A 113 -6.80 14.30 11.05
C PHE A 113 -8.28 14.30 11.45
N LEU A 114 -8.76 13.28 12.15
CA LEU A 114 -10.13 13.14 12.63
C LEU A 114 -10.17 13.13 14.16
N ASP A 115 -11.25 13.66 14.74
CA ASP A 115 -11.55 13.47 16.15
C ASP A 115 -12.02 12.01 16.39
N ASP A 116 -11.72 11.42 17.55
CA ASP A 116 -12.05 10.02 17.92
C ASP A 116 -13.52 9.62 17.67
N ALA A 117 -14.44 10.58 17.62
CA ALA A 117 -15.86 10.37 17.35
C ALA A 117 -16.22 10.16 15.86
N LYS A 118 -15.27 10.33 14.92
CA LYS A 118 -15.49 10.28 13.45
C LYS A 118 -14.72 9.15 12.75
N SER A 119 -14.26 8.12 13.47
CA SER A 119 -13.56 6.96 12.88
C SER A 119 -14.46 6.28 11.82
N GLU A 120 -14.08 6.41 10.55
CA GLU A 120 -14.81 5.85 9.39
C GLU A 120 -14.03 4.69 8.76
N THR A 121 -13.73 3.66 9.56
CA THR A 121 -13.22 2.38 9.04
C THR A 121 -14.14 1.72 8.00
N SER A 122 -15.36 2.24 7.81
CA SER A 122 -16.34 1.76 6.84
C SER A 122 -15.90 1.88 5.38
N VAL A 123 -14.96 2.79 5.05
CA VAL A 123 -14.49 2.99 3.67
C VAL A 123 -13.78 1.75 3.09
N PHE A 124 -13.32 0.84 3.94
CA PHE A 124 -12.64 -0.40 3.55
C PHE A 124 -13.44 -1.67 3.84
N GLU A 125 -14.76 -1.56 4.10
CA GLU A 125 -15.64 -2.71 4.36
C GLU A 125 -15.65 -3.72 3.22
N THR A 126 -15.53 -3.24 1.98
CA THR A 126 -15.38 -4.08 0.78
C THR A 126 -13.97 -3.93 0.23
N LEU A 127 -13.11 -4.93 0.44
CA LEU A 127 -11.72 -4.89 -0.04
C LEU A 127 -11.69 -4.88 -1.59
N ALA A 128 -11.08 -3.84 -2.16
CA ALA A 128 -10.94 -3.67 -3.60
C ALA A 128 -9.98 -4.69 -4.21
N VAL A 129 -10.39 -5.30 -5.33
CA VAL A 129 -9.60 -6.32 -6.04
C VAL A 129 -8.79 -5.70 -7.17
N ASP A 130 -9.45 -4.92 -8.01
CA ASP A 130 -8.87 -4.29 -9.18
C ASP A 130 -8.26 -2.91 -8.85
N LYS A 131 -7.43 -2.43 -9.77
CA LYS A 131 -6.68 -1.17 -9.63
C LYS A 131 -7.59 0.06 -9.56
N GLU A 132 -8.67 0.09 -10.33
CA GLU A 132 -9.56 1.25 -10.42
C GLU A 132 -10.33 1.43 -9.11
N THR A 133 -10.88 0.33 -8.57
CA THR A 133 -11.56 0.34 -7.27
C THR A 133 -10.60 0.71 -6.14
N LYS A 134 -9.36 0.21 -6.15
CA LYS A 134 -8.32 0.59 -5.16
C LYS A 134 -8.02 2.08 -5.20
N TYR A 135 -7.82 2.63 -6.39
CA TYR A 135 -7.57 4.05 -6.58
C TYR A 135 -8.75 4.89 -6.08
N ASN A 136 -9.97 4.55 -6.49
CA ASN A 136 -11.17 5.28 -6.09
C ASN A 136 -11.39 5.23 -4.57
N GLN A 137 -11.14 4.08 -3.93
CA GLN A 137 -11.19 3.98 -2.46
C GLN A 137 -10.15 4.88 -1.78
N ALA A 138 -8.91 4.89 -2.26
CA ALA A 138 -7.86 5.76 -1.73
C ALA A 138 -8.23 7.24 -1.85
N ILE A 139 -8.71 7.68 -3.03
CA ILE A 139 -9.14 9.06 -3.26
C ILE A 139 -10.32 9.43 -2.38
N ASN A 140 -11.35 8.58 -2.31
CA ASN A 140 -12.54 8.82 -1.50
C ASN A 140 -12.20 8.91 -0.01
N TYR A 141 -11.29 8.06 0.47
CA TYR A 141 -10.80 8.11 1.85
C TYR A 141 -10.11 9.45 2.15
N ILE A 142 -9.18 9.87 1.28
CA ILE A 142 -8.44 11.12 1.47
C ILE A 142 -9.36 12.35 1.42
N ASP A 143 -10.36 12.35 0.53
CA ASP A 143 -11.36 13.41 0.46
C ASP A 143 -12.15 13.51 1.77
N LYS A 144 -12.60 12.37 2.31
CA LYS A 144 -13.32 12.28 3.59
C LYS A 144 -12.52 12.71 4.80
N LEU A 145 -11.20 12.53 4.81
CA LEU A 145 -10.34 13.06 5.87
C LEU A 145 -10.46 14.59 5.99
N ASN A 146 -10.90 15.27 4.92
CA ASN A 146 -11.14 16.71 4.89
C ASN A 146 -9.95 17.50 5.48
N ILE A 147 -8.74 17.05 5.12
CA ILE A 147 -7.48 17.60 5.62
C ILE A 147 -7.42 19.09 5.27
N THR A 148 -7.12 19.93 6.26
CA THR A 148 -6.97 21.38 6.05
C THR A 148 -5.89 21.67 5.01
N PRO A 149 -5.93 22.82 4.29
CA PRO A 149 -4.93 23.13 3.26
C PRO A 149 -3.49 23.14 3.78
N HIS A 150 -3.29 23.65 5.01
CA HIS A 150 -1.97 23.66 5.64
C HIS A 150 -1.43 22.23 5.83
N ASN A 151 -2.25 21.31 6.32
CA ASN A 151 -1.84 19.94 6.56
C ASN A 151 -1.83 19.10 5.26
N SER A 152 -2.61 19.50 4.25
CA SER A 152 -2.65 18.87 2.93
C SER A 152 -1.27 18.83 2.28
N VAL A 153 -0.49 19.91 2.40
CA VAL A 153 0.86 19.98 1.83
C VAL A 153 1.80 19.01 2.52
N ASN A 154 1.76 18.94 3.85
CA ASN A 154 2.61 18.04 4.63
C ASN A 154 2.28 16.58 4.32
N PHE A 155 1.00 16.21 4.40
CA PHE A 155 0.52 14.87 4.08
C PHE A 155 0.92 14.43 2.66
N TYR A 156 0.77 15.31 1.67
CA TYR A 156 1.22 15.04 0.30
C TYR A 156 2.73 14.84 0.21
N ASN A 157 3.51 15.73 0.83
CA ASN A 157 4.97 15.65 0.78
C ASN A 157 5.50 14.37 1.44
N ASP A 158 4.90 13.96 2.56
CA ASP A 158 5.25 12.71 3.24
C ASP A 158 4.93 11.50 2.36
N LEU A 159 3.74 11.44 1.75
CA LEU A 159 3.38 10.38 0.79
C LEU A 159 4.36 10.29 -0.38
N ILE A 160 4.73 11.42 -0.98
CA ILE A 160 5.66 11.46 -2.11
C ILE A 160 7.08 11.08 -1.69
N LYS A 161 7.51 11.52 -0.51
CA LYS A 161 8.83 11.18 0.03
C LYS A 161 8.95 9.66 0.26
N GLU A 162 7.95 9.06 0.89
CA GLU A 162 7.87 7.61 1.09
C GLU A 162 7.89 6.87 -0.25
N TRP A 163 7.02 7.27 -1.20
CA TRP A 163 7.00 6.66 -2.53
C TRP A 163 8.35 6.77 -3.25
N ASN A 164 8.98 7.94 -3.23
CA ASN A 164 10.27 8.17 -3.91
C ASN A 164 11.42 7.38 -3.29
N PHE A 165 11.33 7.02 -2.02
CA PHE A 165 12.27 6.12 -1.37
C PHE A 165 12.04 4.68 -1.87
N ILE A 166 10.78 4.22 -1.83
CA ILE A 166 10.37 2.88 -2.23
C ILE A 166 10.60 2.61 -3.73
N SER A 167 10.30 3.58 -4.60
CA SER A 167 10.39 3.41 -6.05
C SER A 167 11.83 3.18 -6.54
N LYS A 168 12.82 3.58 -5.75
CA LYS A 168 14.24 3.33 -6.02
C LYS A 168 14.66 1.89 -5.70
N ASP A 169 13.93 1.24 -4.79
CA ASP A 169 14.16 -0.16 -4.45
C ASP A 169 13.57 -1.06 -5.53
N ASN A 170 14.48 -1.70 -6.27
CA ASN A 170 14.14 -2.68 -7.31
C ASN A 170 14.63 -4.10 -6.94
N SER A 171 14.96 -4.33 -5.67
CA SER A 171 15.56 -5.59 -5.19
C SER A 171 14.61 -6.78 -5.38
N LEU A 172 13.33 -6.63 -5.03
CA LEU A 172 12.34 -7.70 -5.20
C LEU A 172 12.09 -8.02 -6.67
N ASN A 173 11.92 -7.02 -7.54
CA ASN A 173 11.76 -7.25 -8.99
C ASN A 173 12.95 -8.02 -9.56
N LYS A 174 14.17 -7.54 -9.31
CA LYS A 174 15.40 -8.25 -9.72
C LYS A 174 15.47 -9.66 -9.15
N PHE A 175 14.96 -9.87 -7.93
CA PHE A 175 14.92 -11.19 -7.32
C PHE A 175 13.91 -12.11 -8.02
N LEU A 176 12.72 -11.62 -8.34
CA LEU A 176 11.65 -12.38 -8.99
C LEU A 176 11.99 -12.72 -10.46
N GLU A 177 12.48 -11.74 -11.21
CA GLU A 177 12.83 -11.84 -12.64
C GLU A 177 13.97 -12.85 -12.93
N ARG A 178 14.77 -13.23 -11.93
CA ARG A 178 15.77 -14.32 -12.07
C ARG A 178 15.17 -15.67 -12.47
N ASP A 179 13.88 -15.87 -12.21
CA ASP A 179 13.13 -17.06 -12.62
C ASP A 179 11.94 -16.62 -13.50
N GLN A 180 12.19 -15.82 -14.55
CA GLN A 180 11.14 -15.19 -15.38
C GLN A 180 10.10 -16.19 -15.91
N ASP A 181 10.55 -17.35 -16.37
CA ASP A 181 9.74 -18.46 -16.87
C ASP A 181 8.86 -19.12 -15.78
N ARG A 182 9.12 -18.82 -14.51
CA ARG A 182 8.32 -19.25 -13.35
C ARG A 182 7.85 -18.07 -12.50
N LEU A 183 7.80 -16.86 -13.06
CA LEU A 183 7.52 -15.62 -12.32
C LEU A 183 6.21 -15.69 -11.52
N ASN A 184 5.14 -16.15 -12.16
CA ASN A 184 3.83 -16.24 -11.51
C ASN A 184 3.82 -17.27 -10.36
N GLU A 185 4.45 -18.42 -10.57
CA GLU A 185 4.56 -19.47 -9.56
C GLU A 185 5.42 -19.01 -8.37
N LYS A 186 6.57 -18.38 -8.64
CA LYS A 186 7.46 -17.83 -7.62
C LYS A 186 6.77 -16.72 -6.81
N SER A 187 6.00 -15.86 -7.48
CA SER A 187 5.20 -14.81 -6.83
C SER A 187 4.12 -15.42 -5.93
N THR A 188 3.42 -16.45 -6.41
CA THR A 188 2.41 -17.18 -5.63
C THR A 188 3.03 -17.82 -4.39
N GLU A 189 4.17 -18.49 -4.52
CA GLU A 189 4.88 -19.09 -3.39
C GLU A 189 5.41 -18.04 -2.41
N LEU A 190 5.84 -16.87 -2.89
CA LEU A 190 6.26 -15.77 -2.03
C LEU A 190 5.09 -15.23 -1.22
N VAL A 191 3.95 -14.98 -1.85
CA VAL A 191 2.72 -14.59 -1.16
C VAL A 191 2.37 -15.61 -0.07
N ARG A 192 2.32 -16.91 -0.40
CA ARG A 192 2.06 -17.98 0.58
C ARG A 192 3.07 -17.98 1.72
N PHE A 193 4.36 -17.76 1.41
CA PHE A 193 5.41 -17.68 2.41
C PHE A 193 5.20 -16.51 3.37
N ILE A 194 4.89 -15.32 2.84
CA ILE A 194 4.61 -14.12 3.64
C ILE A 194 3.35 -14.35 4.49
N SER A 195 2.26 -14.85 3.91
CA SER A 195 0.99 -15.09 4.62
C SER A 195 1.14 -16.11 5.76
N LYS A 196 1.95 -17.16 5.58
CA LYS A 196 2.32 -18.10 6.66
C LYS A 196 3.12 -17.42 7.78
N ASN A 197 3.87 -16.37 7.45
CA ASN A 197 4.71 -15.61 8.37
C ASN A 197 4.11 -14.21 8.70
N HIS A 198 2.80 -14.04 8.63
CA HIS A 198 2.08 -12.75 8.83
C HIS A 198 2.29 -12.06 10.20
N ARG A 199 3.00 -12.69 11.13
CA ARG A 199 3.45 -12.05 12.38
C ARG A 199 4.72 -11.23 12.15
N LEU A 200 5.60 -11.68 11.24
CA LEU A 200 6.81 -10.98 10.83
C LEU A 200 6.53 -9.97 9.71
N TYR A 201 5.49 -10.21 8.92
CA TYR A 201 5.09 -9.37 7.79
C TYR A 201 3.59 -9.01 7.90
N PRO A 202 3.20 -8.17 8.87
CA PRO A 202 1.79 -7.83 9.10
C PRO A 202 1.12 -7.10 7.94
N GLU A 203 1.88 -6.47 7.04
CA GLU A 203 1.43 -5.72 5.86
C GLU A 203 0.55 -6.60 4.94
N ILE A 204 0.84 -7.90 4.86
CA ILE A 204 0.06 -8.88 4.08
C ILE A 204 -1.42 -8.94 4.48
N ARG A 205 -1.77 -8.53 5.71
CA ARG A 205 -3.16 -8.56 6.21
C ARG A 205 -4.08 -7.68 5.39
N VAL A 206 -3.55 -6.60 4.79
CA VAL A 206 -4.29 -5.68 3.91
C VAL A 206 -4.66 -6.34 2.58
N PHE A 207 -3.90 -7.36 2.16
CA PHE A 207 -4.05 -8.01 0.85
C PHE A 207 -4.67 -9.41 0.90
N LYS A 208 -5.08 -9.90 2.08
CA LYS A 208 -5.58 -11.27 2.29
C LYS A 208 -6.65 -11.73 1.30
N ASN A 209 -7.55 -10.83 0.87
CA ASN A 209 -8.66 -11.19 0.00
C ASN A 209 -8.30 -11.21 -1.50
N ILE A 210 -7.09 -10.76 -1.87
CA ILE A 210 -6.67 -10.54 -3.26
C ILE A 210 -5.33 -11.20 -3.59
N GLU A 211 -4.74 -11.86 -2.60
CA GLU A 211 -3.38 -12.39 -2.63
C GLU A 211 -3.16 -13.45 -3.72
N ASN A 212 -4.22 -14.13 -4.16
CA ASN A 212 -4.18 -15.20 -5.16
C ASN A 212 -4.59 -14.77 -6.57
N THR A 213 -5.15 -13.57 -6.75
CA THR A 213 -5.64 -13.10 -8.05
C THR A 213 -4.54 -12.41 -8.85
N HIS A 214 -3.70 -11.62 -8.16
CA HIS A 214 -2.56 -10.90 -8.75
C HIS A 214 -1.32 -11.06 -7.84
N PRO A 215 -0.68 -12.24 -7.81
CA PRO A 215 0.36 -12.55 -6.82
C PRO A 215 1.63 -11.71 -6.98
N TYR A 216 1.99 -11.35 -8.21
CA TYR A 216 3.14 -10.49 -8.49
C TYR A 216 2.94 -9.07 -7.93
N ASP A 217 1.82 -8.44 -8.28
CA ASP A 217 1.48 -7.11 -7.79
C ASP A 217 1.30 -7.11 -6.26
N THR A 218 0.73 -8.18 -5.70
CA THR A 218 0.56 -8.32 -4.26
C THR A 218 1.89 -8.43 -3.54
N CYS A 219 2.80 -9.29 -3.99
CA CYS A 219 4.08 -9.44 -3.31
C CYS A 219 4.93 -8.16 -3.40
N LEU A 220 4.86 -7.44 -4.52
CA LEU A 220 5.48 -6.13 -4.66
C LEU A 220 4.89 -5.11 -3.69
N ALA A 221 3.57 -4.96 -3.67
CA ALA A 221 2.91 -4.00 -2.79
C ALA A 221 3.21 -4.27 -1.32
N VAL A 222 3.17 -5.54 -0.91
CA VAL A 222 3.48 -5.94 0.48
C VAL A 222 4.94 -5.68 0.80
N TYR A 223 5.86 -5.99 -0.10
CA TYR A 223 7.28 -5.71 0.08
C TYR A 223 7.55 -4.21 0.18
N ASP A 224 6.89 -3.41 -0.66
CA ASP A 224 7.00 -1.95 -0.67
C ASP A 224 6.49 -1.32 0.64
N LEU A 225 5.54 -1.96 1.33
CA LEU A 225 5.04 -1.51 2.63
C LEU A 225 5.95 -1.85 3.81
N ILE A 226 6.89 -2.78 3.65
CA ILE A 226 7.87 -3.10 4.70
C ILE A 226 8.88 -1.96 4.78
N ASN A 227 8.78 -1.13 5.82
CA ASN A 227 9.64 0.04 6.00
C ASN A 227 10.99 -0.26 6.69
N ASP A 228 11.43 -1.52 6.67
CA ASP A 228 12.68 -1.95 7.30
C ASP A 228 13.50 -2.78 6.30
N GLU A 229 14.68 -2.25 5.94
CA GLU A 229 15.60 -2.86 4.99
C GLU A 229 16.11 -4.23 5.47
N ILE A 230 16.36 -4.38 6.77
CA ILE A 230 16.83 -5.65 7.36
C ILE A 230 15.73 -6.71 7.27
N ILE A 231 14.47 -6.32 7.50
CA ILE A 231 13.32 -7.23 7.33
C ILE A 231 13.18 -7.65 5.86
N LYS A 232 13.30 -6.70 4.93
CA LYS A 232 13.27 -6.95 3.48
C LYS A 232 14.36 -7.92 3.02
N GLU A 233 15.61 -7.68 3.40
CA GLU A 233 16.74 -8.56 3.08
C GLU A 233 16.53 -9.96 3.66
N ASN A 234 16.09 -10.05 4.91
CA ASN A 234 15.79 -11.33 5.56
C ASN A 234 14.66 -12.09 4.87
N LEU A 235 13.61 -11.39 4.40
CA LEU A 235 12.53 -11.98 3.63
C LEU A 235 13.07 -12.63 2.35
N LEU A 236 13.85 -11.87 1.55
CA LEU A 236 14.43 -12.39 0.32
C LEU A 236 15.37 -13.57 0.57
N LEU A 237 16.22 -13.50 1.59
CA LEU A 237 17.15 -14.58 1.97
C LEU A 237 16.42 -15.85 2.39
N LYS A 238 15.43 -15.75 3.29
CA LYS A 238 14.68 -16.90 3.77
C LYS A 238 13.83 -17.51 2.65
N PHE A 239 13.18 -16.68 1.85
CA PHE A 239 12.38 -17.15 0.74
C PHE A 239 13.25 -17.76 -0.36
N SER A 240 14.45 -17.24 -0.65
CA SER A 240 15.38 -17.84 -1.60
C SER A 240 15.69 -19.32 -1.28
N LYS A 241 15.93 -19.62 0.00
CA LYS A 241 16.14 -20.99 0.48
C LYS A 241 14.88 -21.85 0.31
N ALA A 242 13.72 -21.33 0.71
CA ALA A 242 12.45 -22.02 0.57
C ALA A 242 12.11 -22.31 -0.91
N TRP A 243 12.31 -21.34 -1.80
CA TRP A 243 12.11 -21.45 -3.23
C TRP A 243 13.03 -22.51 -3.85
N SER A 244 14.30 -22.54 -3.46
CA SER A 244 15.25 -23.54 -3.94
C SER A 244 14.84 -24.96 -3.55
N GLN A 245 14.36 -25.15 -2.31
CA GLN A 245 13.80 -26.43 -1.86
C GLN A 245 12.52 -26.80 -2.60
N TYR A 246 11.63 -25.82 -2.83
CA TYR A 246 10.41 -26.03 -3.60
C TYR A 246 10.73 -26.49 -5.02
N LYS A 247 11.63 -25.79 -5.73
CA LYS A 247 12.07 -26.16 -7.08
C LYS A 247 12.64 -27.58 -7.14
N TYR A 248 13.44 -27.96 -6.14
CA TYR A 248 13.99 -29.31 -6.04
C TYR A 248 12.89 -30.36 -5.90
N ARG A 249 11.91 -30.13 -5.01
CA ARG A 249 10.76 -31.05 -4.82
C ARG A 249 9.89 -31.16 -6.06
N THR A 250 9.62 -30.05 -6.75
CA THR A 250 8.79 -30.04 -7.98
C THR A 250 9.50 -30.71 -9.15
N LYS A 251 10.84 -30.56 -9.28
CA LYS A 251 11.63 -31.23 -10.31
C LYS A 251 11.72 -32.74 -10.07
N ASN A 252 11.72 -33.15 -8.80
CA ASN A 252 11.76 -34.55 -8.38
C ASN A 252 10.35 -35.16 -8.21
N SER A 253 9.31 -34.66 -8.88
CA SER A 253 7.96 -35.25 -8.78
C SER A 253 7.88 -36.73 -9.21
N GLY A 254 8.92 -37.26 -9.89
CA GLY A 254 9.12 -38.70 -10.10
C GLY A 254 9.93 -39.44 -9.02
N LYS A 255 10.72 -38.75 -8.20
CA LYS A 255 11.55 -39.30 -7.11
C LYS A 255 11.01 -38.86 -5.74
N LYS A 256 10.33 -39.74 -5.03
CA LYS A 256 9.86 -39.48 -3.65
C LYS A 256 11.02 -39.56 -2.66
N GLN A 257 11.15 -38.56 -1.80
CA GLN A 257 12.13 -38.59 -0.70
C GLN A 257 11.58 -39.46 0.43
N TYR A 258 12.31 -40.52 0.80
CA TYR A 258 11.97 -41.39 1.92
C TYR A 258 12.87 -41.07 3.12
N THR A 259 12.27 -40.99 4.30
CA THR A 259 13.01 -40.93 5.57
C THR A 259 12.70 -42.21 6.34
N PHE A 260 13.72 -42.99 6.66
CA PHE A 260 13.58 -44.22 7.45
C PHE A 260 14.79 -44.37 8.37
N ILE A 261 14.58 -45.04 9.50
CA ILE A 261 15.62 -45.28 10.50
C ILE A 261 16.23 -46.65 10.21
N LEU A 262 17.55 -46.70 10.04
CA LEU A 262 18.31 -47.93 9.91
C LEU A 262 19.00 -48.27 11.24
N PRO A 263 19.03 -49.54 11.64
CA PRO A 263 19.91 -49.99 12.71
C PRO A 263 21.38 -49.61 12.41
N PRO A 264 22.20 -49.31 13.43
CA PRO A 264 23.57 -48.83 13.23
C PRO A 264 24.42 -49.77 12.37
N ASP A 265 24.28 -51.08 12.54
CA ASP A 265 25.00 -52.08 11.75
C ASP A 265 24.57 -52.11 10.28
N ALA A 266 23.26 -51.98 10.01
CA ALA A 266 22.73 -51.91 8.65
C ALA A 266 23.19 -50.63 7.93
N LYS A 267 23.24 -49.49 8.64
CA LYS A 267 23.77 -48.24 8.09
C LYS A 267 25.26 -48.35 7.76
N LYS A 268 26.07 -48.96 8.64
CA LYS A 268 27.50 -49.19 8.37
C LYS A 268 27.73 -50.07 7.14
N LYS A 269 26.93 -51.13 6.97
CA LYS A 269 27.00 -51.99 5.78
C LYS A 269 26.63 -51.22 4.51
N LEU A 270 25.56 -50.42 4.56
CA LEU A 270 25.15 -49.58 3.45
C LEU A 270 26.23 -48.55 3.08
N ASP A 271 26.82 -47.87 4.06
CA ASP A 271 27.92 -46.91 3.83
C ASP A 271 29.12 -47.56 3.16
N ARG A 272 29.49 -48.76 3.61
CA ARG A 272 30.58 -49.51 2.99
C ARG A 272 30.29 -49.92 1.55
N ILE A 273 29.04 -50.24 1.22
CA ILE A 273 28.63 -50.54 -0.16
C ILE A 273 28.68 -49.26 -1.02
N VAL A 274 28.21 -48.14 -0.48
CA VAL A 274 28.29 -46.82 -1.12
C VAL A 274 29.74 -46.47 -1.47
N ASP A 275 30.64 -46.57 -0.49
CA ASP A 275 32.08 -46.30 -0.65
C ASP A 275 32.73 -47.18 -1.74
N LEU A 276 32.26 -48.41 -1.91
CA LEU A 276 32.77 -49.34 -2.92
C LEU A 276 32.12 -49.16 -4.31
N SER A 277 31.01 -48.45 -4.40
CA SER A 277 30.18 -48.37 -5.61
C SER A 277 30.32 -47.06 -6.40
N ASP A 278 31.09 -46.09 -5.90
CA ASP A 278 31.25 -44.72 -6.44
C ASP A 278 29.91 -44.04 -6.81
N LYS A 279 28.84 -44.43 -6.10
CA LYS A 279 27.46 -43.97 -6.27
C LYS A 279 27.00 -43.29 -4.99
N ASN A 280 25.97 -42.45 -5.09
CA ASN A 280 25.33 -41.93 -3.88
C ASN A 280 24.43 -43.00 -3.25
N ILE A 281 24.13 -42.84 -1.96
CA ILE A 281 23.31 -43.78 -1.17
C ILE A 281 21.94 -44.07 -1.79
N GLY A 282 21.35 -43.11 -2.50
CA GLY A 282 20.07 -43.28 -3.18
C GLY A 282 20.16 -44.24 -4.35
N ASP A 283 21.14 -44.04 -5.22
CA ASP A 283 21.35 -44.91 -6.39
C ASP A 283 21.79 -46.31 -5.96
N THR A 284 22.65 -46.43 -4.93
CA THR A 284 23.02 -47.73 -4.34
C THR A 284 21.82 -48.47 -3.78
N LEU A 285 20.90 -47.78 -3.10
CA LEU A 285 19.66 -48.39 -2.59
C LEU A 285 18.75 -48.84 -3.73
N THR A 286 18.62 -48.05 -4.80
CA THR A 286 17.84 -48.43 -5.99
C THR A 286 18.38 -49.73 -6.61
N ASP A 287 19.70 -49.85 -6.78
CA ASP A 287 20.32 -51.06 -7.33
C ASP A 287 20.08 -52.29 -6.45
N ILE A 288 20.20 -52.14 -5.13
CA ILE A 288 19.94 -53.23 -4.17
C ILE A 288 18.48 -53.69 -4.27
N ILE A 289 17.54 -52.75 -4.35
CA ILE A 289 16.11 -53.04 -4.47
C ILE A 289 15.82 -53.73 -5.80
N GLU A 290 16.35 -53.23 -6.92
CA GLU A 290 16.15 -53.85 -8.23
C GLU A 290 16.73 -55.26 -8.29
N LYS A 291 17.93 -55.47 -7.73
CA LYS A 291 18.57 -56.78 -7.68
C LYS A 291 17.72 -57.76 -6.86
N ALA A 292 17.29 -57.36 -5.66
CA ALA A 292 16.45 -58.18 -4.80
C ALA A 292 15.11 -58.50 -5.48
N TYR A 293 14.50 -57.54 -6.20
CA TYR A 293 13.27 -57.76 -6.94
C TYR A 293 13.44 -58.79 -8.07
N ARG A 294 14.53 -58.70 -8.85
CA ARG A 294 14.84 -59.66 -9.92
C ARG A 294 15.11 -61.06 -9.40
N GLU A 295 15.69 -61.21 -8.21
CA GLU A 295 15.91 -62.51 -7.57
C GLU A 295 14.63 -63.15 -7.03
N LEU A 296 13.60 -62.33 -6.76
CA LEU A 296 12.28 -62.75 -6.28
C LEU A 296 11.23 -62.94 -7.38
N SER A 297 11.55 -62.57 -8.63
CA SER A 297 10.67 -62.65 -9.81
C SER A 297 11.02 -63.84 -10.67
#